data_AF-A0A941AQR8-F1
#
_entry.id   AF-A0A941AQR8-F1
#
_cell.length_a   1.000
_cell.length_b   1.000
_cell.length_c   1.000
_cell.angle_alpha   90.00
_cell.angle_beta   90.00
_cell.angle_gamma   90.00
#
_symmetry.space_group_name_H-M   'P 1'
#
loop_
_entity.id
_entity.type
_entity.pdbx_description
1 polymer ?
#
loop_
_entity_poly.entity_id
_entity_poly.type
_entity_poly.pdbx_seq_one_letter_code
_entity_poly.pdbx_strand_id
1 'polypeptide(L)' 'MYKRLEPKQLLAIELLSSKRYSINEISHKCNVSRMTIWKWRQDPSFKKVLDIKSESIG' A
#
# COMPACT_ATOMS: atom_id res chain seq x y z
N MET A 1 -5.03 -11.81 14.84
CA MET A 1 -3.98 -12.36 13.96
C MET A 1 -3.81 -11.42 12.79
N TYR A 2 -2.60 -10.89 12.56
CA TYR A 2 -2.33 -10.06 11.38
C TYR A 2 -2.14 -10.98 10.17
N LYS A 3 -2.83 -10.68 9.07
CA LYS A 3 -2.69 -11.45 7.83
C LYS A 3 -1.34 -11.13 7.20
N ARG A 4 -0.65 -12.14 6.68
CA ARG A 4 0.57 -11.93 5.90
C ARG A 4 0.20 -11.16 4.63
N LEU A 5 0.91 -10.05 4.39
CA LEU A 5 0.68 -9.22 3.20
C LEU A 5 1.20 -9.93 1.95
N GLU A 6 0.43 -9.84 0.88
CA GLU A 6 0.83 -10.35 -0.43
C GLU A 6 1.91 -9.45 -1.07
N PRO A 7 2.72 -9.97 -2.00
CA PRO A 7 3.76 -9.17 -2.68
C PRO A 7 3.21 -7.89 -3.33
N LYS A 8 2.00 -7.94 -3.91
CA LYS A 8 1.35 -6.77 -4.51
C LYS A 8 0.97 -5.71 -3.47
N GLN A 9 0.61 -6.13 -2.26
CA GLN A 9 0.30 -5.23 -1.16
C GLN A 9 1.57 -4.52 -0.66
N LEU A 10 2.67 -5.26 -0.51
CA LEU A 10 3.96 -4.69 -0.11
C LEU A 10 4.46 -3.67 -1.14
N LEU A 11 4.35 -3.98 -2.44
CA LEU A 11 4.68 -3.04 -3.51
C LEU A 11 3.80 -1.79 -3.46
N ALA A 12 2.49 -1.95 -3.25
CA ALA A 12 1.58 -0.81 -3.12
C ALA A 12 1.94 0.07 -1.92
N ILE A 13 2.34 -0.52 -0.79
CA ILE A 13 2.78 0.21 0.41
C ILE A 13 4.03 1.03 0.10
N GLU A 14 5.02 0.45 -0.58
CA GLU A 14 6.24 1.14 -0.97
C GLU A 14 5.95 2.35 -1.86
N LEU A 15 5.11 2.16 -2.88
CA LEU A 15 4.72 3.24 -3.79
C LEU A 15 3.92 4.33 -3.08
N LEU A 16 3.00 3.97 -2.18
CA LEU A 16 2.23 4.91 -1.37
C LEU A 16 3.13 5.73 -0.43
N SER A 17 4.08 5.06 0.24
CA SER A 17 5.00 5.68 1.18
C SER A 17 5.95 6.68 0.49
N SER A 18 6.31 6.43 -0.77
CA SER A 18 7.13 7.36 -1.56
C SER A 18 6.47 8.72 -1.85
N LYS A 19 5.12 8.81 -1.77
CA LYS A 19 4.31 9.97 -2.17
C LYS A 19 4.56 10.52 -3.58
N ARG A 20 5.28 9.77 -4.44
CA ARG A 20 5.63 10.16 -5.82
C ARG A 20 4.57 9.77 -6.86
N TYR A 21 3.66 8.87 -6.51
CA TYR A 21 2.70 8.28 -7.42
C TYR A 21 1.27 8.53 -6.95
N SER A 22 0.39 8.84 -7.89
CA SER A 22 -1.04 8.90 -7.64
C SER A 22 -1.63 7.50 -7.41
N ILE A 23 -2.80 7.42 -6.77
CA ILE A 23 -3.52 6.15 -6.58
C ILE A 23 -3.78 5.43 -7.91
N ASN A 24 -4.00 6.19 -9.00
CA ASN A 24 -4.22 5.60 -10.31
C ASN A 24 -2.94 4.90 -10.83
N GLU A 25 -1.80 5.59 -10.78
CA GLU A 25 -0.51 5.02 -11.19
C GLU A 25 -0.12 3.80 -10.35
N ILE A 26 -0.36 3.86 -9.04
CA ILE A 26 -0.11 2.73 -8.13
C ILE A 26 -0.98 1.54 -8.52
N SER A 27 -2.25 1.76 -8.82
CA SER A 27 -3.16 0.69 -9.25
C SER A 27 -2.69 0.01 -10.54
N HIS A 28 -2.19 0.80 -11.51
CA HIS A 28 -1.59 0.27 -12.74
C HIS A 28 -0.29 -0.50 -12.46
N LYS A 29 0.63 0.06 -11.67
CA LYS A 29 1.92 -0.59 -11.32
C LYS A 29 1.73 -1.89 -10.54
N CYS A 30 0.73 -1.95 -9.67
CA CYS A 30 0.40 -3.15 -8.91
C CYS A 30 -0.52 -4.13 -9.68
N ASN A 31 -0.96 -3.78 -10.88
CA ASN A 31 -1.94 -4.52 -11.69
C ASN A 31 -3.17 -4.93 -10.87
N VAL A 32 -3.80 -3.93 -10.24
CA VAL A 32 -5.03 -4.06 -9.46
C VAL A 32 -5.95 -2.87 -9.70
N SER A 33 -7.22 -2.99 -9.30
CA SER A 33 -8.15 -1.85 -9.38
C SER A 33 -7.86 -0.80 -8.30
N ARG A 34 -8.24 0.46 -8.56
CA ARG A 34 -8.23 1.53 -7.54
C ARG A 34 -9.03 1.14 -6.29
N MET A 35 -10.14 0.42 -6.47
CA MET A 35 -10.97 -0.08 -5.37
C MET A 35 -10.23 -1.10 -4.51
N THR A 36 -9.38 -1.94 -5.11
CA THR A 36 -8.52 -2.88 -4.38
C THR A 36 -7.53 -2.14 -3.48
N ILE A 37 -6.86 -1.09 -4.00
CA ILE A 37 -5.98 -0.24 -3.19
C ILE A 37 -6.75 0.41 -2.04
N TRP A 38 -7.97 0.89 -2.29
CA TRP A 38 -8.81 1.47 -1.25
C TRP A 38 -9.16 0.45 -0.15
N LYS A 39 -9.58 -0.77 -0.53
CA LYS A 39 -9.84 -1.86 0.43
C LYS A 39 -8.61 -2.21 1.26
N TRP A 40 -7.43 -2.27 0.64
CA TRP A 40 -6.18 -2.51 1.36
C TRP A 40 -5.89 -1.43 2.39
N ARG A 41 -6.14 -0.15 2.10
CA ARG A 41 -5.94 0.93 3.08
C ARG A 41 -6.88 0.84 4.29
N GLN A 42 -8.00 0.14 4.18
CA GLN A 42 -8.89 -0.15 5.31
C GLN A 42 -8.45 -1.38 6.11
N ASP A 43 -7.54 -2.21 5.57
CA ASP A 43 -7.01 -3.37 6.28
C ASP A 43 -6.00 -2.93 7.37
N PRO A 44 -6.18 -3.34 8.63
CA PRO A 44 -5.29 -2.95 9.73
C PRO A 44 -3.83 -3.39 9.55
N SER A 45 -3.61 -4.55 8.93
CA SER A 45 -2.26 -5.10 8.71
C SER A 45 -1.53 -4.27 7.66
N PHE A 46 -2.23 -3.90 6.58
CA PHE A 46 -1.70 -3.03 5.53
C PHE A 46 -1.39 -1.63 6.07
N LYS A 47 -2.34 -1.03 6.81
CA LYS A 47 -2.18 0.30 7.39
C LYS A 47 -0.99 0.37 8.34
N LYS A 48 -0.85 -0.60 9.24
CA LYS A 48 0.28 -0.66 10.19
C LYS A 48 1.63 -0.65 9.47
N VAL A 49 1.78 -1.42 8.39
CA VAL A 49 3.05 -1.48 7.64
C VAL A 49 3.28 -0.20 6.83
N LEU A 50 2.21 0.41 6.31
CA LEU A 50 2.29 1.71 5.63
C LEU A 50 2.75 2.84 6.56
N ASP A 51 2.23 2.87 7.78
CA ASP A 51 2.59 3.87 8.79
C ASP A 51 4.08 3.74 9.16
N ILE A 52 4.55 2.52 9.49
CA ILE A 52 5.96 2.23 9.80
C ILE A 52 6.90 2.67 8.65
N LYS A 53 6.54 2.38 7.40
CA LYS A 53 7.35 2.78 6.24
C LYS A 53 7.36 4.29 6.03
N SER A 54 6.25 4.97 6.32
CA SER A 54 6.15 6.42 6.17
C SER A 54 6.95 7.17 7.24
N GLU A 55 7.11 6.60 8.43
CA GLU A 55 7.96 7.13 9.51
C GLU A 55 9.45 6.92 9.23
N SER A 56 9.83 5.85 8.52
CA SER A 56 11.24 5.55 8.23
C SER A 56 11.87 6.42 7.13
N ILE A 57 11.06 7.23 6.43
CA ILE A 57 11.49 8.14 5.35
C ILE A 57 11.40 9.61 5.83
N GLY A 58 11.00 9.84 7.08
CA GLY A 58 10.95 11.14 7.74
C GLY A 58 12.23 11.51 8.44
#